data_AF-A0ABD3PI62-F1
#
_entry.id   AF-A0ABD3PI62-F1
#
_cell.length_a   1.000
_cell.length_b   1.000
_cell.length_c   1.000
_cell.angle_alpha   90.00
_cell.angle_beta   90.00
_cell.angle_gamma   90.00
#
_symmetry.space_group_name_H-M   'P 1'
#
loop_
_entity.id
_entity.type
_entity.pdbx_description
1 polymer ?
#
loop_
_entity_poly.entity_id
_entity_poly.type
_entity_poly.pdbx_seq_one_letter_code
_entity_poly.pdbx_strand_id
1 'polypeptide(L)'
;MPSPRRLRRDGGILLSSSILVRKISHFSDGRIVARVVHPPPPSSSSSSSSSGVGGDGDAFCVASDALFAIGLSHPSDVRYMSQKFRERRGSSFSSSSAGRRGGAMCQFAVDCGSNVYAPVVGPYDGANTPPLVAAIAPWSDVASGARLASQMSALFDGTSTDEFALATMLYFDRFSGRRVPWVMHSIDVTWEKGPLRNAREVYGMITKCGPCIARCLADENCASCIKALDAIDTRDQVSSYRTVVSYESDLLRDFSLCILTKNNVFGCAATVPKLPAVTPIGSWRGGEVTTDIARAIMIGHLRGATGESFSPPDGSRQLDVSWKVACGANAAYDQFPSQNQLFYPTAKGKDLWYDPVFRVETIDGRNVWCKRHYRVRNGHVPGTFRFSVLDNGVTSKEFWTIVGAADDLSWVVFHYAGAAAAVGQRYIGGLLCTPDGRLPPSKDLDDIWRIFRSAEIEPWELFVVDNDETSSGALSAGPPPLDYYRKTAAVVG
;
A
#
# COMPACT_ATOMS: atom_id res chain seq x y z
N MET A 1 -22.91 -10.21 8.35
CA MET A 1 -21.46 -9.93 8.36
C MET A 1 -21.15 -8.98 9.51
N PRO A 2 -20.21 -9.30 10.42
CA PRO A 2 -19.82 -8.36 11.47
C PRO A 2 -19.08 -7.17 10.85
N SER A 3 -19.46 -5.96 11.25
CA SER A 3 -18.83 -4.69 10.87
C SER A 3 -17.32 -4.69 11.20
N PRO A 4 -16.45 -4.19 10.30
CA PRO A 4 -14.98 -4.23 10.44
C PRO A 4 -14.40 -3.19 11.42
N ARG A 5 -15.19 -2.68 12.37
CA ARG A 5 -14.66 -1.86 13.49
C ARG A 5 -14.05 -2.75 14.58
N ARG A 6 -12.95 -3.47 14.33
CA ARG A 6 -12.16 -4.11 15.40
C ARG A 6 -10.66 -4.20 15.09
N LEU A 7 -9.97 -3.09 15.29
CA LEU A 7 -8.60 -3.08 15.84
C LEU A 7 -8.57 -3.56 17.32
N ARG A 8 -9.70 -4.04 17.87
CA ARG A 8 -9.84 -4.55 19.24
C ARG A 8 -10.54 -5.90 19.23
N ARG A 9 -9.79 -6.99 19.46
CA ARG A 9 -9.99 -7.80 20.67
C ARG A 9 -8.99 -8.93 20.92
N ASP A 10 -8.30 -9.48 19.92
CA ASP A 10 -7.58 -10.77 20.16
C ASP A 10 -6.05 -10.75 19.90
N GLY A 11 -5.45 -9.59 19.63
CA GLY A 11 -3.98 -9.42 19.60
C GLY A 11 -3.62 -8.11 20.31
N GLY A 12 -2.93 -8.18 21.45
CA GLY A 12 -2.75 -7.04 22.35
C GLY A 12 -2.18 -5.78 21.67
N ILE A 13 -2.61 -4.61 22.17
CA ILE A 13 -2.20 -3.25 21.74
C ILE A 13 -0.67 -3.10 21.55
N LEU A 14 0.12 -3.89 22.30
CA LEU A 14 1.57 -3.98 22.18
C LEU A 14 2.05 -4.54 20.83
N LEU A 15 1.42 -5.61 20.35
CA LEU A 15 1.74 -6.25 19.08
C LEU A 15 1.47 -5.28 17.93
N SER A 16 0.30 -4.62 17.95
CA SER A 16 -0.10 -3.59 16.99
C SER A 16 0.89 -2.41 16.92
N SER A 17 1.39 -1.93 18.07
CA SER A 17 2.29 -0.77 18.11
C SER A 17 3.67 -1.06 17.49
N SER A 18 4.20 -2.27 17.69
CA SER A 18 5.48 -2.67 17.10
C SER A 18 5.41 -2.75 15.56
N ILE A 19 4.26 -3.16 15.02
CA ILE A 19 4.03 -3.20 13.57
C ILE A 19 3.96 -1.80 12.98
N LEU A 20 3.31 -0.87 13.65
CA LEU A 20 3.28 0.53 13.21
C LEU A 20 4.69 1.11 13.09
N VAL A 21 5.59 0.80 14.03
CA VAL A 21 7.01 1.18 13.95
C VAL A 21 7.68 0.58 12.70
N ARG A 22 7.48 -0.71 12.43
CA ARG A 22 8.02 -1.37 11.22
C ARG A 22 7.48 -0.74 9.94
N LYS A 23 6.16 -0.53 9.86
CA LYS A 23 5.50 0.11 8.71
C LYS A 23 5.99 1.54 8.47
N ILE A 24 6.18 2.34 9.52
CA ILE A 24 6.80 3.67 9.41
C ILE A 24 8.22 3.57 8.82
N SER A 25 9.00 2.58 9.23
CA SER A 25 10.32 2.32 8.63
C SER A 25 10.19 1.97 7.15
N HIS A 26 9.30 1.05 6.77
CA HIS A 26 9.11 0.63 5.37
C HIS A 26 8.67 1.79 4.47
N PHE A 27 7.64 2.53 4.90
CA PHE A 27 7.04 3.63 4.14
C PHE A 27 7.91 4.91 4.14
N SER A 28 8.98 4.94 4.93
CA SER A 28 9.98 6.02 4.92
C SER A 28 11.29 5.64 4.25
N ASP A 29 11.43 4.39 3.79
CA ASP A 29 12.71 3.75 3.41
C ASP A 29 13.77 3.86 4.52
N GLY A 30 13.36 3.68 5.78
CA GLY A 30 14.22 3.74 6.96
C GLY A 30 14.65 5.16 7.36
N ARG A 31 14.05 6.20 6.78
CA ARG A 31 14.40 7.60 7.09
C ARG A 31 13.79 8.10 8.40
N ILE A 32 12.68 7.51 8.84
CA ILE A 32 12.00 7.88 10.08
C ILE A 32 12.29 6.83 11.14
N VAL A 33 12.86 7.29 12.26
CA VAL A 33 13.08 6.46 13.45
C VAL A 33 11.83 6.55 14.32
N ALA A 34 11.15 5.42 14.50
CA ALA A 34 9.99 5.31 15.37
C ALA A 34 10.27 4.38 16.55
N ARG A 35 9.64 4.66 17.68
CA ARG A 35 9.79 3.88 18.92
C ARG A 35 8.46 3.84 19.65
N VAL A 36 8.13 2.69 20.22
CA VAL A 36 7.02 2.55 21.16
C VAL A 36 7.50 2.94 22.55
N VAL A 37 6.78 3.84 23.22
CA VAL A 37 7.01 4.22 24.62
C VAL A 37 5.77 3.90 25.42
N HIS A 38 5.95 3.20 26.54
CA HIS A 38 4.86 2.85 27.45
C HIS A 38 4.77 3.86 28.60
N PRO A 39 3.56 4.31 28.98
CA PRO A 39 3.37 5.06 30.21
C PRO A 39 3.90 4.26 31.42
N PRO A 40 4.50 4.93 32.41
CA PRO A 40 4.98 4.25 33.61
C PRO A 40 3.81 3.65 34.41
N PRO A 41 4.01 2.52 35.11
CA PRO A 41 2.95 1.90 35.90
C PRO A 41 2.48 2.83 37.03
N PRO A 42 1.20 2.76 37.42
CA PRO A 42 0.58 3.71 38.37
C PRO A 42 1.21 3.72 39.78
N SER A 43 1.92 2.65 40.16
CA SER A 43 2.60 2.49 41.46
C SER A 43 3.97 3.18 41.54
N SER A 44 4.47 3.77 40.46
CA SER A 44 5.70 4.59 40.48
C SER A 44 5.50 6.00 41.04
N SER A 45 4.30 6.28 41.56
CA SER A 45 3.95 7.52 42.26
C SER A 45 4.46 7.52 43.72
N SER A 46 5.77 7.40 43.92
CA SER A 46 6.41 7.86 45.15
C SER A 46 7.37 9.01 44.84
N SER A 47 6.87 10.22 45.09
CA SER A 47 7.61 11.32 45.72
C SER A 47 9.13 11.32 45.50
N SER A 48 9.58 11.82 44.36
CA SER A 48 10.82 12.58 44.34
C SER A 48 10.67 13.78 43.42
N SER A 49 10.46 14.93 44.04
CA SER A 49 10.94 16.22 43.57
C SER A 49 12.46 16.15 43.43
N SER A 50 12.94 15.43 42.42
CA SER A 50 14.33 15.44 42.00
C SER A 50 14.37 15.69 40.49
N SER A 51 14.77 16.91 40.16
CA SER A 51 15.36 17.27 38.88
C SER A 51 16.36 16.20 38.44
N GLY A 52 16.13 15.57 37.28
CA GLY A 52 17.25 15.09 36.46
C GLY A 52 17.19 13.71 35.83
N VAL A 53 16.25 12.81 36.14
CA VAL A 53 16.21 11.49 35.46
C VAL A 53 14.80 11.15 35.00
N GLY A 54 14.28 11.95 34.07
CA GLY A 54 13.25 11.46 33.17
C GLY A 54 13.85 10.29 32.40
N GLY A 55 13.21 9.12 32.43
CA GLY A 55 13.69 7.96 31.68
C GLY A 55 13.90 8.31 30.21
N ASP A 56 14.80 7.61 29.53
CA ASP A 56 15.11 7.78 28.10
C ASP A 56 13.84 7.88 27.21
N GLY A 57 12.76 7.17 27.57
CA GLY A 57 11.45 7.26 26.90
C GLY A 57 10.74 8.62 27.05
N ASP A 58 10.83 9.28 28.20
CA ASP A 58 10.21 10.58 28.45
C ASP A 58 10.87 11.68 27.61
N ALA A 59 12.20 11.67 27.60
CA ALA A 59 13.00 12.58 26.78
C ALA A 59 12.70 12.37 25.30
N PHE A 60 12.60 11.11 24.87
CA PHE A 60 12.23 10.76 23.49
C PHE A 60 10.85 11.31 23.11
N CYS A 61 9.84 11.12 23.95
CA CYS A 61 8.48 11.64 23.72
C CYS A 61 8.44 13.16 23.58
N VAL A 62 9.24 13.90 24.34
CA VAL A 62 9.26 15.37 24.26
C VAL A 62 10.08 15.86 23.06
N ALA A 63 11.16 15.17 22.70
CA ALA A 63 12.08 15.58 21.64
C ALA A 63 11.65 15.15 20.22
N SER A 64 10.75 14.18 20.08
CA SER A 64 10.34 13.65 18.77
C SER A 64 9.61 14.69 17.90
N ASP A 65 9.75 14.60 16.58
CA ASP A 65 9.03 15.49 15.67
C ASP A 65 7.52 15.17 15.66
N ALA A 66 7.14 13.89 15.78
CA ALA A 66 5.76 13.43 15.90
C ALA A 66 5.56 12.58 17.15
N LEU A 67 4.40 12.71 17.80
CA LEU A 67 3.99 11.88 18.94
C LEU A 67 2.53 11.43 18.77
N PHE A 68 2.33 10.12 18.66
CA PHE A 68 1.01 9.50 18.56
C PHE A 68 0.70 8.73 19.84
N ALA A 69 -0.36 9.10 20.54
CA ALA A 69 -0.89 8.32 21.64
C ALA A 69 -2.00 7.41 21.10
N ILE A 70 -1.93 6.11 21.39
CA ILE A 70 -2.82 5.11 20.78
C ILE A 70 -3.41 4.23 21.88
N GLY A 71 -4.73 4.11 21.92
CA GLY A 71 -5.42 3.15 22.80
C GLY A 71 -5.33 3.43 24.30
N LEU A 72 -4.87 4.63 24.71
CA LEU A 72 -4.70 4.97 26.12
C LEU A 72 -6.06 5.27 26.76
N SER A 73 -6.57 4.33 27.55
CA SER A 73 -7.89 4.46 28.20
C SER A 73 -7.82 4.52 29.72
N HIS A 74 -6.72 4.08 30.33
CA HIS A 74 -6.57 4.13 31.78
C HIS A 74 -6.29 5.57 32.26
N PRO A 75 -6.91 6.04 33.36
CA PRO A 75 -6.74 7.43 33.82
C PRO A 75 -5.29 7.89 34.08
N SER A 76 -4.39 6.98 34.49
CA SER A 76 -2.95 7.29 34.65
C SER A 76 -2.28 7.58 33.32
N ASP A 77 -2.60 6.79 32.31
CA ASP A 77 -1.97 6.84 30.98
C ASP A 77 -2.45 8.09 30.24
N VAL A 78 -3.74 8.39 30.38
CA VAL A 78 -4.35 9.63 29.88
C VAL A 78 -3.70 10.86 30.53
N ARG A 79 -3.43 10.82 31.84
CA ARG A 79 -2.71 11.90 32.54
C ARG A 79 -1.27 12.04 32.04
N TYR A 80 -0.54 10.93 31.91
CA TYR A 80 0.82 10.90 31.38
C TYR A 80 0.88 11.51 29.97
N MET A 81 0.03 11.06 29.06
CA MET A 81 -0.10 11.62 27.71
C MET A 81 -0.41 13.13 27.75
N SER A 82 -1.39 13.54 28.55
CA SER A 82 -1.79 14.96 28.65
C SER A 82 -0.67 15.84 29.21
N GLN A 83 0.18 15.30 30.09
CA GLN A 83 1.40 15.97 30.55
C GLN A 83 2.41 16.11 29.42
N LYS A 84 2.72 15.03 28.68
CA LYS A 84 3.67 15.09 27.56
C LYS A 84 3.22 16.03 26.43
N PHE A 85 1.94 16.06 26.11
CA PHE A 85 1.42 17.00 25.10
C PHE A 85 1.58 18.47 25.54
N ARG A 86 1.38 18.76 26.83
CA ARG A 86 1.62 20.11 27.39
C ARG A 86 3.11 20.47 27.39
N GLU A 87 3.98 19.56 27.82
CA GLU A 87 5.44 19.75 27.80
C GLU A 87 5.95 20.07 26.38
N ARG A 88 5.46 19.33 25.38
CA ARG A 88 5.81 19.56 23.96
C ARG A 88 5.33 20.93 23.45
N ARG A 89 4.08 21.32 23.74
CA ARG A 89 3.56 22.65 23.38
C ARG A 89 4.39 23.79 24.00
N GLY A 90 4.76 23.66 25.27
CA GLY A 90 5.59 24.64 25.98
C GLY A 90 7.02 24.74 25.42
N SER A 91 7.60 23.62 25.00
CA SER A 91 8.97 23.55 24.45
C SER A 91 9.06 24.11 23.01
N SER A 92 7.97 23.99 22.24
CA SER A 92 7.88 24.54 20.88
C SER A 92 7.86 26.08 20.86
N PHE A 93 7.27 26.70 21.90
CA PHE A 93 7.23 28.18 22.03
C PHE A 93 8.58 28.81 22.38
N SER A 94 9.48 28.07 23.03
CA SER A 94 10.77 28.56 23.52
C SER A 94 11.94 28.34 22.56
N SER A 95 11.77 27.49 21.53
CA SER A 95 12.83 27.07 20.59
C SER A 95 12.84 27.85 19.25
N SER A 96 11.98 28.87 19.11
CA SER A 96 11.93 29.80 17.97
C SER A 96 13.21 30.65 17.78
N SER A 97 14.16 30.59 18.71
CA SER A 97 15.46 31.28 18.66
C SER A 97 16.63 30.43 18.10
N ALA A 98 16.45 29.13 17.85
CA ALA A 98 17.55 28.20 17.54
C ALA A 98 17.40 27.44 16.21
N GLY A 99 17.03 28.14 15.12
CA GLY A 99 17.17 27.64 13.73
C GLY A 99 16.31 26.43 13.31
N ARG A 100 15.67 25.71 14.25
CA ARG A 100 14.55 24.82 13.95
C ARG A 100 13.38 25.69 13.52
N ARG A 101 12.75 25.40 12.38
CA ARG A 101 11.47 26.01 12.00
C ARG A 101 10.48 25.75 13.14
N GLY A 102 10.25 26.74 13.99
CA GLY A 102 9.21 26.69 15.02
C GLY A 102 7.90 26.38 14.31
N GLY A 103 7.28 25.23 14.63
CA GLY A 103 6.11 24.73 13.91
C GLY A 103 6.34 23.45 13.09
N ALA A 104 7.36 22.64 13.40
CA ALA A 104 7.51 21.28 12.86
C ALA A 104 7.27 20.22 13.95
N MET A 105 6.13 20.30 14.66
CA MET A 105 5.71 19.26 15.59
C MET A 105 4.37 18.65 15.17
N CYS A 106 4.19 17.36 15.45
CA CYS A 106 2.93 16.67 15.31
C CYS A 106 2.55 16.00 16.62
N GLN A 107 1.28 16.09 17.00
CA GLN A 107 0.72 15.29 18.09
C GLN A 107 -0.74 14.91 17.83
N PHE A 108 -1.07 13.64 18.07
CA PHE A 108 -2.42 13.09 17.95
C PHE A 108 -2.69 12.10 19.07
N ALA A 109 -3.95 12.03 19.51
CA ALA A 109 -4.45 10.95 20.32
C ALA A 109 -5.49 10.17 19.50
N VAL A 110 -5.28 8.87 19.35
CA VAL A 110 -6.12 7.95 18.58
C VAL A 110 -6.69 6.92 19.56
N ASP A 111 -8.01 6.78 19.61
CA ASP A 111 -8.71 5.82 20.49
C ASP A 111 -8.32 5.93 21.98
N CYS A 112 -8.10 7.15 22.48
CA CYS A 112 -7.65 7.43 23.86
C CYS A 112 -8.80 7.79 24.81
N GLY A 113 -9.76 6.88 24.95
CA GLY A 113 -10.95 7.06 25.80
C GLY A 113 -12.01 7.98 25.17
N SER A 114 -12.89 8.56 26.01
CA SER A 114 -13.99 9.42 25.54
C SER A 114 -13.58 10.87 25.29
N ASN A 115 -12.33 11.24 25.56
CA ASN A 115 -11.85 12.61 25.44
C ASN A 115 -11.38 12.88 24.01
N VAL A 116 -11.83 13.99 23.43
CA VAL A 116 -11.31 14.48 22.15
C VAL A 116 -10.11 15.37 22.42
N TYR A 117 -8.92 14.94 21.98
CA TYR A 117 -7.71 15.74 22.09
C TYR A 117 -7.46 16.49 20.80
N ALA A 118 -7.41 17.82 20.89
CA ALA A 118 -7.13 18.64 19.72
C ALA A 118 -5.70 18.37 19.20
N PRO A 119 -5.55 18.05 17.91
CA PRO A 119 -4.25 17.72 17.32
C PRO A 119 -3.37 18.97 17.17
N VAL A 120 -2.07 18.74 17.05
CA VAL A 120 -1.11 19.74 16.54
C VAL A 120 -0.48 19.16 15.30
N VAL A 121 -0.47 19.91 14.20
CA VAL A 121 0.13 19.49 12.93
C VAL A 121 0.88 20.68 12.33
N GLY A 122 2.20 20.64 12.47
CA GLY A 122 3.05 21.74 12.08
C GLY A 122 2.72 22.99 12.91
N PRO A 123 2.43 24.15 12.29
CA PRO A 123 2.03 25.37 13.00
C PRO A 123 0.53 25.42 13.35
N TYR A 124 -0.26 24.45 12.92
CA TYR A 124 -1.68 24.36 13.30
C TYR A 124 -1.82 23.66 14.66
N ASP A 125 -2.43 24.35 15.62
CA ASP A 125 -2.86 23.78 16.90
C ASP A 125 -4.39 23.85 17.00
N GLY A 126 -5.07 22.71 16.93
CA GLY A 126 -6.54 22.64 16.95
C GLY A 126 -7.18 23.16 18.23
N ALA A 127 -6.41 23.29 19.33
CA ALA A 127 -6.92 23.88 20.57
C ALA A 127 -6.82 25.42 20.59
N ASN A 128 -5.83 25.98 19.90
CA ASN A 128 -5.41 27.37 20.10
C ASN A 128 -5.43 28.23 18.82
N THR A 129 -5.58 27.61 17.64
CA THR A 129 -5.58 28.32 16.36
C THR A 129 -6.98 28.84 16.04
N PRO A 130 -7.18 30.16 15.90
CA PRO A 130 -8.49 30.68 15.51
C PRO A 130 -8.86 30.22 14.09
N PRO A 131 -10.11 29.74 13.84
CA PRO A 131 -10.56 29.29 12.52
C PRO A 131 -10.35 30.34 11.41
N LEU A 132 -10.43 31.62 11.77
CA LEU A 132 -10.29 32.75 10.87
C LEU A 132 -8.89 32.83 10.22
N VAL A 133 -7.83 32.44 10.93
CA VAL A 133 -6.45 32.53 10.44
C VAL A 133 -6.22 31.57 9.26
N ALA A 134 -6.79 30.36 9.33
CA ALA A 134 -6.74 29.40 8.24
C ALA A 134 -7.62 29.81 7.04
N ALA A 135 -8.72 30.53 7.29
CA ALA A 135 -9.67 30.96 6.27
C ALA A 135 -9.17 32.15 5.44
N ILE A 136 -8.48 33.12 6.05
CA ILE A 136 -8.03 34.35 5.36
C ILE A 136 -6.82 34.09 4.44
N ALA A 137 -5.92 33.20 4.85
CA ALA A 137 -4.73 32.85 4.06
C ALA A 137 -4.70 31.33 3.82
N PRO A 138 -5.50 30.81 2.87
CA PRO A 138 -5.62 29.37 2.64
C PRO A 138 -4.31 28.72 2.17
N TRP A 139 -3.35 29.50 1.67
CA TRP A 139 -2.01 29.05 1.28
C TRP A 139 -0.99 29.04 2.44
N SER A 140 -1.36 29.52 3.63
CA SER A 140 -0.46 29.55 4.79
C SER A 140 -0.10 28.15 5.29
N ASP A 141 1.00 28.03 6.03
CA ASP A 141 1.39 26.77 6.67
C ASP A 141 0.39 26.37 7.78
N VAL A 142 -0.30 27.33 8.39
CA VAL A 142 -1.38 27.06 9.37
C VAL A 142 -2.59 26.43 8.68
N ALA A 143 -3.04 26.99 7.56
CA ALA A 143 -4.13 26.39 6.78
C ALA A 143 -3.74 25.02 6.22
N SER A 144 -2.48 24.86 5.82
CA SER A 144 -1.90 23.58 5.41
C SER A 144 -1.91 22.54 6.54
N GLY A 145 -1.51 22.94 7.74
CA GLY A 145 -1.54 22.10 8.94
C GLY A 145 -2.97 21.68 9.30
N ALA A 146 -3.94 22.59 9.19
CA ALA A 146 -5.36 22.30 9.45
C ALA A 146 -5.93 21.25 8.49
N ARG A 147 -5.70 21.42 7.17
CA ARG A 147 -6.13 20.43 6.16
C ARG A 147 -5.45 19.08 6.35
N LEU A 148 -4.15 19.09 6.61
CA LEU A 148 -3.40 17.87 6.86
C LEU A 148 -3.87 17.18 8.14
N ALA A 149 -4.22 17.93 9.20
CA ALA A 149 -4.79 17.36 10.41
C ALA A 149 -6.11 16.63 10.11
N SER A 150 -6.99 17.24 9.32
CA SER A 150 -8.23 16.61 8.87
C SER A 150 -7.99 15.33 8.07
N GLN A 151 -7.03 15.34 7.13
CA GLN A 151 -6.69 14.19 6.31
C GLN A 151 -6.08 13.06 7.15
N MET A 152 -5.17 13.39 8.07
CA MET A 152 -4.56 12.42 8.98
C MET A 152 -5.60 11.79 9.90
N SER A 153 -6.54 12.56 10.45
CA SER A 153 -7.64 12.01 11.25
C SER A 153 -8.45 10.98 10.47
N ALA A 154 -8.84 11.30 9.23
CA ALA A 154 -9.60 10.36 8.40
C ALA A 154 -8.83 9.05 8.12
N LEU A 155 -7.52 9.13 7.90
CA LEU A 155 -6.65 7.95 7.74
C LEU A 155 -6.46 7.17 9.04
N PHE A 156 -6.38 7.84 10.20
CA PHE A 156 -6.30 7.16 11.50
C PHE A 156 -7.61 6.50 11.91
N ASP A 157 -8.75 7.01 11.45
CA ASP A 157 -10.06 6.37 11.59
C ASP A 157 -10.23 5.15 10.66
N GLY A 158 -9.32 5.00 9.69
CA GLY A 158 -9.20 3.82 8.84
C GLY A 158 -8.90 2.54 9.63
N THR A 159 -8.99 1.40 8.96
CA THR A 159 -8.88 0.08 9.60
C THR A 159 -7.53 -0.59 9.38
N SER A 160 -6.63 0.00 8.57
CA SER A 160 -5.35 -0.60 8.22
C SER A 160 -4.13 0.10 8.85
N THR A 161 -3.07 -0.65 9.08
CA THR A 161 -1.78 -0.11 9.52
C THR A 161 -1.09 0.72 8.42
N ASP A 162 -1.44 0.49 7.17
CA ASP A 162 -0.89 1.21 6.01
C ASP A 162 -1.45 2.64 5.92
N GLU A 163 -2.74 2.84 6.24
CA GLU A 163 -3.33 4.18 6.35
C GLU A 163 -2.67 4.99 7.48
N PHE A 164 -2.40 4.36 8.63
CA PHE A 164 -1.65 5.00 9.72
C PHE A 164 -0.24 5.42 9.27
N ALA A 165 0.48 4.53 8.58
CA ALA A 165 1.80 4.83 8.03
C ALA A 165 1.73 5.96 7.00
N LEU A 166 0.74 5.94 6.11
CA LEU A 166 0.49 6.97 5.10
C LEU A 166 0.24 8.34 5.74
N ALA A 167 -0.64 8.42 6.74
CA ALA A 167 -0.91 9.65 7.50
C ALA A 167 0.37 10.23 8.10
N THR A 168 1.20 9.36 8.69
CA THR A 168 2.50 9.74 9.26
C THR A 168 3.44 10.26 8.17
N MET A 169 3.52 9.60 7.02
CA MET A 169 4.39 10.01 5.90
C MET A 169 3.99 11.38 5.35
N LEU A 170 2.68 11.66 5.23
CA LEU A 170 2.18 12.96 4.75
C LEU A 170 2.63 14.12 5.65
N TYR A 171 2.60 13.93 6.97
CA TYR A 171 3.15 14.89 7.91
C TYR A 171 4.63 15.15 7.68
N PHE A 172 5.45 14.10 7.62
CA PHE A 172 6.89 14.26 7.44
C PHE A 172 7.24 14.88 6.08
N ASP A 173 6.59 14.48 4.98
CA ASP A 173 6.82 15.08 3.66
C ASP A 173 6.55 16.59 3.66
N ARG A 174 5.52 17.03 4.40
CA ARG A 174 5.14 18.44 4.47
C ARG A 174 6.04 19.26 5.40
N PHE A 175 6.26 18.79 6.63
CA PHE A 175 6.78 19.63 7.71
C PHE A 175 8.19 19.27 8.19
N SER A 176 8.74 18.11 7.83
CA SER A 176 10.10 17.72 8.27
C SER A 176 11.23 18.45 7.53
N GLY A 177 10.91 19.13 6.42
CA GLY A 177 11.89 19.69 5.49
C GLY A 177 12.56 18.65 4.59
N ARG A 178 12.17 17.37 4.69
CA ARG A 178 12.63 16.28 3.81
C ARG A 178 11.43 15.65 3.13
N ARG A 179 11.59 15.34 1.84
CA ARG A 179 10.55 14.65 1.06
C ARG A 179 10.55 13.16 1.36
N VAL A 180 9.36 12.57 1.45
CA VAL A 180 9.17 11.14 1.69
C VAL A 180 8.74 10.49 0.37
N PRO A 181 9.56 9.60 -0.23
CA PRO A 181 9.30 9.06 -1.57
C PRO A 181 7.95 8.38 -1.78
N TRP A 182 7.33 7.86 -0.72
CA TRP A 182 6.02 7.21 -0.79
C TRP A 182 4.85 8.18 -0.99
N VAL A 183 5.01 9.46 -0.62
CA VAL A 183 3.93 10.46 -0.67
C VAL A 183 4.33 11.78 -1.33
N MET A 184 5.61 11.93 -1.71
CA MET A 184 6.13 13.17 -2.29
C MET A 184 5.54 13.50 -3.67
N HIS A 185 4.91 12.52 -4.32
CA HIS A 185 4.29 12.68 -5.62
C HIS A 185 2.77 12.56 -5.51
N SER A 186 2.08 13.33 -6.35
CA SER A 186 0.65 13.20 -6.63
C SER A 186 0.46 13.73 -8.04
N ILE A 187 -0.52 13.16 -8.75
CA ILE A 187 -0.94 13.63 -10.07
C ILE A 187 -2.12 14.60 -9.98
N ASP A 188 -2.70 14.76 -8.79
CA ASP A 188 -3.86 15.61 -8.55
C ASP A 188 -3.47 17.07 -8.43
N VAL A 189 -4.42 17.95 -8.74
CA VAL A 189 -4.32 19.35 -8.38
C VAL A 189 -4.57 19.47 -6.89
N THR A 190 -3.49 19.57 -6.11
CA THR A 190 -3.61 19.64 -4.65
C THR A 190 -3.15 20.97 -4.10
N TRP A 191 -3.66 21.32 -2.91
CA TRP A 191 -3.16 22.48 -2.19
C TRP A 191 -1.70 22.29 -1.75
N GLU A 192 -1.23 21.06 -1.53
CA GLU A 192 0.13 20.78 -1.08
C GLU A 192 1.19 21.24 -2.09
N LYS A 193 0.87 21.12 -3.39
CA LYS A 193 1.72 21.55 -4.51
C LYS A 193 1.79 23.07 -4.65
N GLY A 194 0.74 23.78 -4.22
CA GLY A 194 0.60 25.22 -4.38
C GLY A 194 0.22 25.65 -5.81
N PRO A 195 -0.27 26.89 -5.98
CA PRO A 195 -0.90 27.36 -7.22
C PRO A 195 0.06 27.40 -8.41
N LEU A 196 1.32 27.78 -8.21
CA LEU A 196 2.31 27.89 -9.28
C LEU A 196 2.66 26.53 -9.90
N ARG A 197 2.82 25.49 -9.08
CA ARG A 197 3.13 24.14 -9.55
C ARG A 197 1.94 23.56 -10.30
N ASN A 198 0.73 23.67 -9.72
CA ASN A 198 -0.50 23.22 -10.37
C ASN A 198 -0.70 23.88 -11.75
N ALA A 199 -0.51 25.21 -11.84
CA ALA A 199 -0.63 25.92 -13.10
C ALA A 199 0.40 25.45 -14.14
N ARG A 200 1.65 25.17 -13.72
CA ARG A 200 2.69 24.65 -14.61
C ARG A 200 2.38 23.24 -15.11
N GLU A 201 1.84 22.38 -14.25
CA GLU A 201 1.42 21.02 -14.61
C GLU A 201 0.26 21.08 -15.62
N VAL A 202 -0.78 21.89 -15.37
CA VAL A 202 -1.89 22.11 -16.32
C VAL A 202 -1.40 22.67 -17.66
N TYR A 203 -0.52 23.68 -17.63
CA TYR A 203 0.08 24.23 -18.85
C TYR A 203 0.87 23.16 -19.63
N GLY A 204 1.61 22.30 -18.93
CA GLY A 204 2.34 21.19 -19.52
C GLY A 204 1.42 20.16 -20.18
N MET A 205 0.28 19.83 -19.55
CA MET A 205 -0.73 18.93 -20.12
C MET A 205 -1.25 19.50 -21.44
N ILE A 206 -1.68 20.76 -21.44
CA ILE A 206 -2.26 21.43 -22.62
C ILE A 206 -1.25 21.53 -23.75
N THR A 207 -0.02 21.99 -23.47
CA THR A 207 0.98 22.26 -24.51
C THR A 207 1.63 21.00 -25.08
N LYS A 208 1.83 19.95 -24.29
CA LYS A 208 2.51 18.73 -24.74
C LYS A 208 1.57 17.62 -25.20
N CYS A 209 0.35 17.60 -24.67
CA CYS A 209 -0.63 16.53 -24.88
C CYS A 209 -1.99 17.02 -25.39
N GLY A 210 -2.12 18.30 -25.79
CA GLY A 210 -3.36 18.91 -26.25
C GLY A 210 -4.19 18.04 -27.22
N PRO A 211 -3.62 17.45 -28.28
CA PRO A 211 -4.37 16.57 -29.18
C PRO A 211 -4.92 15.29 -28.53
N CYS A 212 -4.20 14.69 -27.57
CA CYS A 212 -4.71 13.54 -26.81
C CYS A 212 -5.81 13.95 -25.84
N ILE A 213 -5.64 15.09 -25.17
CA ILE A 213 -6.63 15.66 -24.24
C ILE A 213 -7.91 16.00 -24.99
N ALA A 214 -7.83 16.71 -26.11
CA ALA A 214 -8.99 17.08 -26.90
C ALA A 214 -9.77 15.85 -27.40
N ARG A 215 -9.07 14.81 -27.86
CA ARG A 215 -9.70 13.54 -28.27
C ARG A 215 -10.39 12.82 -27.12
N CYS A 216 -9.77 12.77 -25.94
CA CYS A 216 -10.38 12.17 -24.76
C CYS A 216 -11.59 12.99 -24.28
N LEU A 217 -11.50 14.32 -24.20
CA LEU A 217 -12.62 15.16 -23.76
C LEU A 217 -13.79 15.21 -24.75
N ALA A 218 -13.54 14.93 -26.03
CA ALA A 218 -14.58 14.79 -27.04
C ALA A 218 -15.31 13.43 -26.96
N ASP A 219 -14.73 12.45 -26.26
CA ASP A 219 -15.33 11.14 -26.01
C ASP A 219 -16.04 11.13 -24.65
N GLU A 220 -17.33 10.76 -24.64
CA GLU A 220 -18.16 10.83 -23.44
C GLU A 220 -17.63 9.92 -22.31
N ASN A 221 -17.12 8.75 -22.68
CA ASN A 221 -16.61 7.75 -21.75
C ASN A 221 -15.29 8.23 -21.10
N CYS A 222 -14.35 8.72 -21.91
CA CYS A 222 -13.07 9.23 -21.43
C CYS A 222 -13.22 10.53 -20.63
N ALA A 223 -14.10 11.45 -21.05
CA ALA A 223 -14.43 12.66 -20.29
C ALA A 223 -15.07 12.34 -18.93
N SER A 224 -15.97 11.36 -18.90
CA SER A 224 -16.60 10.88 -17.65
C SER A 224 -15.58 10.28 -16.68
N CYS A 225 -14.59 9.54 -17.19
CA CYS A 225 -13.49 9.03 -16.38
C CYS A 225 -12.70 10.16 -15.71
N ILE A 226 -12.30 11.19 -16.46
CA ILE A 226 -11.55 12.33 -15.92
C ILE A 226 -12.36 13.03 -14.82
N LYS A 227 -13.64 13.27 -15.06
CA LYS A 227 -14.54 13.90 -14.08
C LYS A 227 -14.69 13.05 -12.82
N ALA A 228 -14.78 11.73 -12.95
CA ALA A 228 -14.86 10.82 -11.82
C ALA A 228 -13.54 10.77 -11.03
N LEU A 229 -12.39 10.79 -11.71
CA LEU A 229 -11.07 10.84 -11.08
C LEU A 229 -10.83 12.15 -10.31
N ASP A 230 -11.33 13.28 -10.80
CA ASP A 230 -11.22 14.59 -10.12
C ASP A 230 -12.03 14.65 -8.82
N ALA A 231 -13.01 13.75 -8.64
CA ALA A 231 -13.84 13.68 -7.45
C ALA A 231 -13.27 12.81 -6.33
N ILE A 232 -12.14 12.13 -6.56
CA ILE A 232 -11.52 11.20 -5.60
C ILE A 232 -10.04 11.58 -5.36
N ASP A 233 -9.47 11.15 -4.22
CA ASP A 233 -8.02 11.21 -4.02
C ASP A 233 -7.38 10.05 -4.81
N THR A 234 -6.61 10.33 -5.85
CA THR A 234 -6.00 9.26 -6.68
C THR A 234 -4.89 8.51 -5.95
N ARG A 235 -4.51 8.92 -4.72
CA ARG A 235 -3.69 8.10 -3.82
C ARG A 235 -4.48 6.92 -3.25
N ASP A 236 -5.81 6.98 -3.21
CA ASP A 236 -6.66 5.80 -3.00
C ASP A 236 -6.61 4.94 -4.26
N GLN A 237 -5.74 3.93 -4.21
CA GLN A 237 -5.48 3.04 -5.33
C GLN A 237 -6.71 2.18 -5.68
N VAL A 238 -7.56 1.80 -4.73
CA VAL A 238 -8.77 1.00 -5.01
C VAL A 238 -9.75 1.85 -5.80
N SER A 239 -10.10 3.02 -5.25
CA SER A 239 -11.10 3.91 -5.85
C SER A 239 -10.62 4.41 -7.22
N SER A 240 -9.34 4.76 -7.34
CA SER A 240 -8.73 5.16 -8.61
C SER A 240 -8.77 4.04 -9.64
N TYR A 241 -8.37 2.82 -9.27
CA TYR A 241 -8.38 1.68 -10.18
C TYR A 241 -9.79 1.29 -10.62
N ARG A 242 -10.77 1.22 -9.70
CA ARG A 242 -12.18 0.97 -10.03
C ARG A 242 -12.71 2.02 -11.01
N THR A 243 -12.37 3.29 -10.80
CA THR A 243 -12.76 4.39 -11.70
C THR A 243 -12.16 4.21 -13.09
N VAL A 244 -10.85 3.94 -13.20
CA VAL A 244 -10.20 3.71 -14.50
C VAL A 244 -10.82 2.52 -15.24
N VAL A 245 -11.01 1.38 -14.56
CA VAL A 245 -11.61 0.17 -15.14
C VAL A 245 -13.05 0.42 -15.63
N SER A 246 -13.82 1.23 -14.90
CA SER A 246 -15.21 1.53 -15.25
C SER A 246 -15.37 2.19 -16.62
N TYR A 247 -14.33 2.91 -17.06
CA TYR A 247 -14.29 3.69 -18.29
C TYR A 247 -13.11 3.32 -19.21
N GLU A 248 -12.50 2.14 -19.03
CA GLU A 248 -11.29 1.72 -19.75
C GLU A 248 -11.51 1.81 -21.26
N SER A 249 -10.62 2.51 -21.96
CA SER A 249 -10.69 2.72 -23.42
C SER A 249 -9.31 3.04 -24.00
N ASP A 250 -9.15 2.83 -25.31
CA ASP A 250 -7.90 3.19 -26.01
C ASP A 250 -7.59 4.69 -25.90
N LEU A 251 -8.61 5.54 -25.90
CA LEU A 251 -8.46 7.00 -25.74
C LEU A 251 -7.95 7.36 -24.33
N LEU A 252 -8.49 6.72 -23.29
CA LEU A 252 -8.03 6.91 -21.91
C LEU A 252 -6.59 6.42 -21.73
N ARG A 253 -6.24 5.28 -22.34
CA ARG A 253 -4.87 4.76 -22.35
C ARG A 253 -3.91 5.74 -23.03
N ASP A 254 -4.28 6.26 -24.20
CA ASP A 254 -3.43 7.18 -24.96
C ASP A 254 -3.28 8.54 -24.27
N PHE A 255 -4.35 9.03 -23.63
CA PHE A 255 -4.34 10.19 -22.75
C PHE A 255 -3.33 10.01 -21.61
N SER A 256 -3.48 8.92 -20.85
CA SER A 256 -2.63 8.59 -19.70
C SER A 256 -1.18 8.38 -20.11
N LEU A 257 -0.95 7.65 -21.20
CA LEU A 257 0.39 7.41 -21.75
C LEU A 257 1.09 8.72 -22.14
N CYS A 258 0.37 9.67 -22.76
CA CYS A 258 0.94 10.96 -23.15
C CYS A 258 1.38 11.78 -21.93
N ILE A 259 0.48 11.94 -20.96
CA ILE A 259 0.67 12.85 -19.83
C ILE A 259 1.65 12.27 -18.81
N LEU A 260 1.45 11.01 -18.43
CA LEU A 260 2.16 10.37 -17.33
C LEU A 260 3.52 9.82 -17.78
N THR A 261 3.54 9.07 -18.88
CA THR A 261 4.74 8.29 -19.26
C THR A 261 5.61 9.01 -20.29
N LYS A 262 5.04 9.51 -21.39
CA LYS A 262 5.82 10.13 -22.47
C LYS A 262 6.38 11.50 -22.08
N ASN A 263 5.55 12.35 -21.47
CA ASN A 263 5.92 13.71 -21.12
C ASN A 263 6.22 13.93 -19.63
N ASN A 264 5.83 12.97 -18.77
CA ASN A 264 5.91 13.03 -17.32
C ASN A 264 5.60 14.44 -16.79
N VAL A 265 4.42 14.95 -17.12
CA VAL A 265 4.05 16.35 -16.89
C VAL A 265 4.12 16.72 -15.40
N PHE A 266 3.82 15.76 -14.52
CA PHE A 266 3.84 15.93 -13.06
C PHE A 266 5.22 15.77 -12.43
N GLY A 267 6.23 15.37 -13.22
CA GLY A 267 7.58 15.09 -12.72
C GLY A 267 7.61 13.96 -11.69
N CYS A 268 6.70 12.99 -11.82
CA CYS A 268 6.59 11.87 -10.91
C CYS A 268 7.71 10.86 -11.16
N ALA A 269 8.24 10.30 -10.07
CA ALA A 269 9.17 9.19 -10.13
C ALA A 269 9.01 8.33 -8.87
N ALA A 270 8.79 7.04 -9.06
CA ALA A 270 8.82 6.06 -7.99
C ALA A 270 9.71 4.88 -8.36
N THR A 271 10.33 4.32 -7.32
CA THR A 271 11.15 3.11 -7.42
C THR A 271 10.55 2.03 -6.55
N VAL A 272 10.74 0.77 -6.95
CA VAL A 272 10.31 -0.38 -6.16
C VAL A 272 10.91 -0.30 -4.75
N PRO A 273 10.09 -0.41 -3.69
CA PRO A 273 10.59 -0.47 -2.32
C PRO A 273 11.60 -1.57 -2.07
N LYS A 274 12.58 -1.26 -1.22
CA LYS A 274 13.60 -2.20 -0.75
C LYS A 274 13.31 -2.76 0.64
N LEU A 275 12.34 -2.18 1.34
CA LEU A 275 11.91 -2.60 2.67
C LEU A 275 10.43 -3.04 2.62
N PRO A 276 10.06 -4.11 3.35
CA PRO A 276 10.94 -5.00 4.11
C PRO A 276 11.88 -5.80 3.19
N ALA A 277 13.05 -6.17 3.71
CA ALA A 277 14.02 -6.99 3.00
C ALA A 277 13.67 -8.48 3.18
N VAL A 278 12.72 -8.96 2.39
CA VAL A 278 12.19 -10.33 2.52
C VAL A 278 13.15 -11.36 1.91
N THR A 279 13.43 -12.40 2.68
CA THR A 279 14.32 -13.49 2.26
C THR A 279 13.51 -14.57 1.51
N PRO A 280 13.94 -15.01 0.31
CA PRO A 280 13.27 -16.11 -0.39
C PRO A 280 13.45 -17.44 0.34
N ILE A 281 12.54 -18.39 0.09
CA ILE A 281 12.67 -19.77 0.54
C ILE A 281 14.00 -20.37 0.05
N GLY A 282 14.79 -20.92 0.98
CA GLY A 282 16.09 -21.53 0.67
C GLY A 282 16.02 -23.03 0.34
N SER A 283 15.02 -23.74 0.86
CA SER A 283 14.86 -25.18 0.69
C SER A 283 13.41 -25.57 0.47
N TRP A 284 13.15 -26.55 -0.39
CA TRP A 284 11.82 -27.11 -0.66
C TRP A 284 11.95 -28.62 -0.91
N ARG A 285 11.07 -29.44 -0.31
CA ARG A 285 11.17 -30.91 -0.32
C ARG A 285 12.53 -31.47 0.11
N GLY A 286 13.13 -30.83 1.12
CA GLY A 286 14.44 -31.21 1.66
C GLY A 286 15.65 -30.88 0.76
N GLY A 287 15.45 -30.29 -0.42
CA GLY A 287 16.51 -29.86 -1.33
C GLY A 287 16.67 -28.34 -1.38
N GLU A 288 17.81 -27.86 -1.90
CA GLU A 288 18.05 -26.43 -2.16
C GLU A 288 17.14 -25.92 -3.28
N VAL A 289 16.59 -24.72 -3.13
CA VAL A 289 15.76 -24.08 -4.15
C VAL A 289 16.63 -23.47 -5.25
N THR A 290 16.60 -24.08 -6.44
CA THR A 290 17.22 -23.54 -7.65
C THR A 290 16.26 -22.60 -8.40
N THR A 291 16.76 -21.90 -9.43
CA THR A 291 15.90 -21.07 -10.29
C THR A 291 14.79 -21.88 -10.95
N ASP A 292 15.05 -23.11 -11.39
CA ASP A 292 14.04 -23.94 -12.05
C ASP A 292 13.01 -24.46 -11.06
N ILE A 293 13.42 -24.83 -9.83
CA ILE A 293 12.49 -25.19 -8.75
C ILE A 293 11.59 -23.99 -8.40
N ALA A 294 12.17 -22.80 -8.23
CA ALA A 294 11.40 -21.60 -7.94
C ALA A 294 10.37 -21.27 -9.04
N ARG A 295 10.75 -21.42 -10.32
CA ARG A 295 9.83 -21.27 -11.45
C ARG A 295 8.73 -22.32 -11.44
N ALA A 296 9.06 -23.55 -11.04
CA ALA A 296 8.06 -24.61 -10.91
C ALA A 296 7.04 -24.33 -9.82
N ILE A 297 7.47 -23.80 -8.67
CA ILE A 297 6.56 -23.34 -7.62
C ILE A 297 5.67 -22.21 -8.14
N MET A 298 6.20 -21.24 -8.90
CA MET A 298 5.38 -20.18 -9.50
C MET A 298 4.32 -20.74 -10.46
N ILE A 299 4.71 -21.64 -11.37
CA ILE A 299 3.78 -22.25 -12.34
C ILE A 299 2.73 -23.11 -11.64
N GLY A 300 3.12 -23.81 -10.57
CA GLY A 300 2.22 -24.53 -9.65
C GLY A 300 1.33 -25.54 -10.36
N HIS A 301 0.05 -25.20 -10.49
CA HIS A 301 -0.98 -26.10 -10.99
C HIS A 301 -1.29 -25.98 -12.48
N LEU A 302 -0.74 -24.98 -13.19
CA LEU A 302 -1.21 -24.67 -14.55
C LEU A 302 -0.94 -25.81 -15.53
N ARG A 303 -2.02 -26.37 -16.08
CA ARG A 303 -1.99 -27.43 -17.08
C ARG A 303 -1.39 -26.92 -18.37
N GLY A 304 -0.51 -27.72 -18.95
CA GLY A 304 0.06 -27.46 -20.26
C GLY A 304 0.97 -26.23 -20.33
N ALA A 305 1.30 -25.60 -19.20
CA ALA A 305 2.46 -24.70 -19.07
C ALA A 305 3.80 -25.45 -19.18
N THR A 306 3.72 -26.72 -19.58
CA THR A 306 4.77 -27.71 -19.71
C THR A 306 5.15 -27.86 -21.18
N GLY A 307 6.41 -27.61 -21.51
CA GLY A 307 6.98 -27.91 -22.83
C GLY A 307 7.91 -29.12 -22.77
N GLU A 308 8.60 -29.45 -23.86
CA GLU A 308 9.61 -30.52 -23.89
C GLU A 308 10.67 -30.41 -22.78
N SER A 309 10.90 -29.19 -22.26
CA SER A 309 11.90 -28.90 -21.23
C SER A 309 11.33 -28.64 -19.82
N PHE A 310 10.01 -28.78 -19.60
CA PHE A 310 9.40 -28.45 -18.31
C PHE A 310 8.22 -29.37 -18.00
N SER A 311 8.41 -30.37 -17.13
CA SER A 311 7.34 -31.20 -16.59
C SER A 311 6.64 -30.50 -15.42
N PRO A 312 5.35 -30.76 -15.19
CA PRO A 312 4.69 -30.18 -14.03
C PRO A 312 5.31 -30.76 -12.76
N PRO A 313 5.52 -29.95 -11.71
CA PRO A 313 6.07 -30.45 -10.46
C PRO A 313 5.14 -31.50 -9.83
N ASP A 314 5.71 -32.50 -9.14
CA ASP A 314 4.88 -33.46 -8.38
C ASP A 314 3.94 -32.70 -7.44
N GLY A 315 2.77 -33.26 -7.11
CA GLY A 315 1.73 -32.54 -6.34
C GLY A 315 0.92 -31.52 -7.14
N SER A 316 1.29 -31.21 -8.38
CA SER A 316 0.49 -30.37 -9.27
C SER A 316 -0.86 -31.01 -9.62
N ARG A 317 -1.97 -30.26 -9.48
CA ARG A 317 -3.33 -30.72 -9.80
C ARG A 317 -3.73 -30.55 -11.27
N GLN A 318 -2.85 -29.99 -12.12
CA GLN A 318 -3.12 -29.77 -13.55
C GLN A 318 -4.45 -29.02 -13.81
N LEU A 319 -4.56 -27.80 -13.30
CA LEU A 319 -5.72 -26.91 -13.37
C LEU A 319 -5.59 -25.89 -14.52
N ASP A 320 -6.64 -25.12 -14.78
CA ASP A 320 -6.60 -24.04 -15.78
C ASP A 320 -5.95 -22.74 -15.26
N VAL A 321 -5.46 -22.76 -14.01
CA VAL A 321 -4.75 -21.67 -13.33
C VAL A 321 -3.49 -22.19 -12.67
N SER A 322 -2.49 -21.33 -12.46
CA SER A 322 -1.35 -21.67 -11.61
C SER A 322 -1.77 -21.72 -10.16
N TRP A 323 -2.47 -20.67 -9.73
CA TRP A 323 -2.89 -20.47 -8.35
C TRP A 323 -4.14 -19.58 -8.29
N LYS A 324 -4.99 -19.75 -7.27
CA LYS A 324 -6.01 -18.77 -6.88
C LYS A 324 -5.59 -18.11 -5.57
N VAL A 325 -5.79 -16.80 -5.43
CA VAL A 325 -5.45 -16.10 -4.19
C VAL A 325 -6.52 -16.40 -3.15
N ALA A 326 -6.11 -16.91 -1.99
CA ALA A 326 -7.01 -17.14 -0.85
C ALA A 326 -7.10 -15.91 0.06
N CYS A 327 -5.98 -15.24 0.31
CA CYS A 327 -5.94 -13.95 0.97
C CYS A 327 -4.69 -13.14 0.58
N GLY A 328 -4.72 -11.83 0.81
CA GLY A 328 -3.58 -10.96 0.53
C GLY A 328 -3.49 -9.73 1.43
N ALA A 329 -2.33 -9.08 1.46
CA ALA A 329 -1.94 -8.01 2.39
C ALA A 329 -1.81 -6.62 1.75
N ASN A 330 -2.39 -6.41 0.57
CA ASN A 330 -2.37 -5.13 -0.12
C ASN A 330 -3.75 -4.48 -0.13
N ALA A 331 -3.82 -3.27 0.40
CA ALA A 331 -5.07 -2.52 0.49
C ALA A 331 -5.71 -2.21 -0.88
N ALA A 332 -4.96 -2.25 -1.99
CA ALA A 332 -5.49 -1.96 -3.32
C ALA A 332 -6.03 -3.20 -4.04
N TYR A 333 -5.14 -4.15 -4.35
CA TYR A 333 -5.45 -5.22 -5.28
C TYR A 333 -6.07 -6.45 -4.61
N ASP A 334 -5.75 -6.70 -3.34
CA ASP A 334 -6.14 -7.94 -2.65
C ASP A 334 -7.59 -7.92 -2.14
N GLN A 335 -8.29 -6.79 -2.33
CA GLN A 335 -9.72 -6.65 -2.05
C GLN A 335 -10.60 -7.09 -3.24
N PHE A 336 -10.03 -7.26 -4.44
CA PHE A 336 -10.81 -7.64 -5.61
C PHE A 336 -11.18 -9.13 -5.57
N PRO A 337 -12.43 -9.49 -5.93
CA PRO A 337 -12.88 -10.89 -5.96
C PRO A 337 -12.26 -11.71 -7.10
N SER A 338 -12.36 -13.03 -6.97
CA SER A 338 -12.05 -14.03 -7.99
C SER A 338 -10.65 -13.90 -8.60
N GLN A 339 -9.61 -13.87 -7.78
CA GLN A 339 -8.25 -13.64 -8.25
C GLN A 339 -7.55 -14.92 -8.70
N ASN A 340 -7.30 -15.03 -10.00
CA ASN A 340 -6.61 -16.13 -10.65
C ASN A 340 -5.23 -15.67 -11.10
N GLN A 341 -4.23 -16.51 -10.87
CA GLN A 341 -2.84 -16.26 -11.23
C GLN A 341 -2.41 -17.27 -12.28
N LEU A 342 -1.91 -16.78 -13.42
CA LEU A 342 -1.40 -17.62 -14.51
C LEU A 342 0.09 -17.33 -14.69
N PHE A 343 0.95 -18.29 -14.37
CA PHE A 343 2.38 -18.24 -14.63
C PHE A 343 2.76 -19.30 -15.65
N TYR A 344 3.39 -18.91 -16.75
CA TYR A 344 3.74 -19.84 -17.82
C TYR A 344 5.05 -19.46 -18.51
N PRO A 345 5.81 -20.44 -19.06
CA PRO A 345 7.04 -20.14 -19.76
C PRO A 345 6.82 -19.26 -20.99
N THR A 346 7.78 -18.35 -21.23
CA THR A 346 7.91 -17.73 -22.54
C THR A 346 8.29 -18.77 -23.60
N ALA A 347 8.07 -18.47 -24.88
CA ALA A 347 8.43 -19.38 -25.99
C ALA A 347 9.92 -19.79 -26.01
N LYS A 348 10.81 -18.99 -25.42
CA LYS A 348 12.25 -19.31 -25.30
C LYS A 348 12.60 -20.10 -24.04
N GLY A 349 11.64 -20.35 -23.14
CA GLY A 349 11.83 -21.14 -21.92
C GLY A 349 12.69 -20.50 -20.82
N LYS A 350 13.33 -19.33 -21.05
CA LYS A 350 14.20 -18.66 -20.06
C LYS A 350 13.46 -17.77 -19.06
N ASP A 351 12.49 -17.04 -19.56
CA ASP A 351 11.65 -16.10 -18.80
C ASP A 351 10.25 -16.71 -18.62
N LEU A 352 9.42 -16.11 -17.74
CA LEU A 352 8.00 -16.43 -17.61
C LEU A 352 7.14 -15.26 -18.13
N TRP A 353 5.90 -15.57 -18.48
CA TRP A 353 4.79 -14.63 -18.54
C TRP A 353 3.94 -14.79 -17.28
N TYR A 354 3.30 -13.70 -16.88
CA TYR A 354 2.36 -13.67 -15.78
C TYR A 354 1.10 -12.91 -16.16
N ASP A 355 -0.04 -13.60 -16.09
CA ASP A 355 -1.35 -13.01 -16.34
C ASP A 355 -2.23 -13.10 -15.07
N PRO A 356 -2.33 -12.04 -14.26
CA PRO A 356 -3.36 -11.96 -13.25
C PRO A 356 -4.72 -11.74 -13.93
N VAL A 357 -5.71 -12.51 -13.51
CA VAL A 357 -7.11 -12.40 -13.95
C VAL A 357 -8.00 -12.28 -12.72
N PHE A 358 -8.63 -11.13 -12.53
CA PHE A 358 -9.44 -10.83 -11.35
C PHE A 358 -10.69 -10.06 -11.73
N ARG A 359 -11.71 -10.13 -10.87
CA ARG A 359 -12.99 -9.46 -11.10
C ARG A 359 -12.99 -8.11 -10.38
N VAL A 360 -13.48 -7.08 -11.07
CA VAL A 360 -13.64 -5.74 -10.51
C VAL A 360 -15.10 -5.34 -10.57
N GLU A 361 -15.64 -4.87 -9.46
CA GLU A 361 -16.90 -4.16 -9.45
C GLU A 361 -16.65 -2.72 -9.86
N THR A 362 -17.19 -2.30 -10.99
CA THR A 362 -17.09 -0.92 -11.50
C THR A 362 -17.90 0.03 -10.62
N ILE A 363 -17.70 1.35 -10.79
CA ILE A 363 -18.39 2.35 -9.96
C ILE A 363 -19.90 2.44 -10.23
N ASP A 364 -20.34 1.91 -11.39
CA ASP A 364 -21.75 1.76 -11.77
C ASP A 364 -22.31 0.36 -11.43
N GLY A 365 -21.57 -0.45 -10.68
CA GLY A 365 -22.03 -1.74 -10.12
C GLY A 365 -21.94 -2.94 -11.07
N ARG A 366 -21.41 -2.78 -12.29
CA ARG A 366 -21.11 -3.94 -13.16
C ARG A 366 -19.93 -4.72 -12.60
N ASN A 367 -19.86 -6.01 -12.90
CA ASN A 367 -18.68 -6.82 -12.59
C ASN A 367 -17.98 -7.20 -13.90
N VAL A 368 -16.70 -6.86 -14.02
CA VAL A 368 -15.91 -7.09 -15.23
C VAL A 368 -14.63 -7.85 -14.90
N TRP A 369 -14.16 -8.64 -15.86
CA TRP A 369 -12.87 -9.31 -15.76
C TRP A 369 -11.74 -8.38 -16.20
N CYS A 370 -10.75 -8.19 -15.34
CA CYS A 370 -9.50 -7.54 -15.67
C CYS A 370 -8.43 -8.60 -15.85
N LYS A 371 -7.72 -8.52 -16.97
CA LYS A 371 -6.53 -9.32 -17.27
C LYS A 371 -5.39 -8.38 -17.62
N ARG A 372 -4.19 -8.68 -17.11
CA ARG A 372 -2.96 -7.94 -17.42
C ARG A 372 -1.90 -8.92 -17.89
N HIS A 373 -0.92 -8.45 -18.67
CA HIS A 373 0.12 -9.31 -19.24
C HIS A 373 1.51 -8.81 -18.85
N TYR A 374 2.10 -9.46 -17.85
CA TYR A 374 3.39 -9.09 -17.29
C TYR A 374 4.51 -9.95 -17.85
N ARG A 375 5.63 -9.30 -18.18
CA ARG A 375 6.88 -10.01 -18.39
C ARG A 375 7.53 -10.31 -17.04
N VAL A 376 7.95 -11.56 -16.84
CA VAL A 376 8.63 -12.01 -15.62
C VAL A 376 10.04 -12.47 -15.94
N ARG A 377 11.01 -11.92 -15.21
CA ARG A 377 12.42 -12.30 -15.28
C ARG A 377 12.88 -12.83 -13.93
N ASN A 378 13.78 -13.78 -13.93
CA ASN A 378 14.41 -14.26 -12.69
C ASN A 378 15.20 -13.12 -12.01
N GLY A 379 15.14 -13.07 -10.69
CA GLY A 379 16.04 -12.29 -9.87
C GLY A 379 17.42 -12.93 -9.80
N HIS A 380 18.32 -12.33 -9.00
CA HIS A 380 19.67 -12.88 -8.83
C HIS A 380 19.72 -14.06 -7.86
N VAL A 381 18.77 -14.11 -6.91
CA VAL A 381 18.64 -15.18 -5.93
C VAL A 381 17.47 -16.06 -6.36
N PRO A 382 17.60 -17.40 -6.39
CA PRO A 382 16.46 -18.31 -6.56
C PRO A 382 15.30 -17.95 -5.63
N GLY A 383 14.07 -18.10 -6.12
CA GLY A 383 12.87 -17.68 -5.41
C GLY A 383 12.52 -16.19 -5.54
N THR A 384 13.34 -15.38 -6.23
CA THR A 384 13.04 -13.96 -6.50
C THR A 384 12.83 -13.67 -7.98
N PHE A 385 11.97 -12.70 -8.28
CA PHE A 385 11.54 -12.39 -9.65
C PHE A 385 11.30 -10.89 -9.85
N ARG A 386 11.48 -10.41 -11.09
CA ARG A 386 11.23 -9.04 -11.51
C ARG A 386 10.14 -9.00 -12.57
N PHE A 387 9.07 -8.28 -12.27
CA PHE A 387 7.90 -8.18 -13.13
C PHE A 387 7.86 -6.80 -13.78
N SER A 388 7.36 -6.73 -15.01
CA SER A 388 7.12 -5.46 -15.69
C SER A 388 5.91 -5.54 -16.60
N VAL A 389 5.07 -4.51 -16.55
CA VAL A 389 3.89 -4.34 -17.40
C VAL A 389 3.76 -2.90 -17.86
N LEU A 390 3.14 -2.69 -19.01
CA LEU A 390 2.55 -1.41 -19.39
C LEU A 390 1.03 -1.56 -19.26
N ASP A 391 0.46 -0.99 -18.21
CA ASP A 391 -0.97 -1.05 -17.92
C ASP A 391 -1.56 0.36 -17.99
N ASN A 392 -2.62 0.55 -18.78
CA ASN A 392 -3.29 1.84 -18.94
C ASN A 392 -2.36 3.03 -19.21
N GLY A 393 -1.28 2.79 -19.96
CA GLY A 393 -0.29 3.81 -20.31
C GLY A 393 0.74 4.10 -19.22
N VAL A 394 0.71 3.38 -18.10
CA VAL A 394 1.65 3.48 -16.97
C VAL A 394 2.51 2.22 -16.89
N THR A 395 3.83 2.41 -16.84
CA THR A 395 4.74 1.27 -16.61
C THR A 395 4.81 0.96 -15.13
N SER A 396 4.41 -0.25 -14.74
CA SER A 396 4.67 -0.78 -13.40
C SER A 396 5.85 -1.75 -13.41
N LYS A 397 6.64 -1.71 -12.34
CA LYS A 397 7.71 -2.65 -12.07
C LYS A 397 7.49 -3.23 -10.69
N GLU A 398 7.70 -4.53 -10.55
CA GLU A 398 7.54 -5.22 -9.27
C GLU A 398 8.68 -6.19 -9.01
N PHE A 399 8.88 -6.49 -7.73
CA PHE A 399 9.83 -7.46 -7.24
C PHE A 399 9.08 -8.46 -6.35
N TRP A 400 9.06 -9.72 -6.77
CA TRP A 400 8.32 -10.80 -6.12
C TRP A 400 9.29 -11.78 -5.49
N THR A 401 8.91 -12.33 -4.35
CA THR A 401 9.68 -13.28 -3.55
C THR A 401 8.77 -14.43 -3.12
N ILE A 402 9.19 -15.66 -3.36
CA ILE A 402 8.56 -16.85 -2.77
C ILE A 402 9.06 -16.95 -1.33
N VAL A 403 8.18 -16.71 -0.37
CA VAL A 403 8.55 -16.72 1.06
C VAL A 403 8.44 -18.13 1.63
N GLY A 404 7.46 -18.90 1.16
CA GLY A 404 7.26 -20.29 1.53
C GLY A 404 6.31 -21.01 0.57
N ALA A 405 6.40 -22.32 0.50
CA ALA A 405 5.48 -23.17 -0.24
C ALA A 405 5.35 -24.53 0.43
N ALA A 406 4.17 -25.13 0.36
CA ALA A 406 3.96 -26.50 0.82
C ALA A 406 4.71 -27.48 -0.09
N ASP A 407 5.25 -28.55 0.49
CA ASP A 407 5.90 -29.61 -0.27
C ASP A 407 4.93 -30.29 -1.25
N ASP A 408 3.64 -30.36 -0.97
CA ASP A 408 2.62 -30.95 -1.85
C ASP A 408 1.95 -29.92 -2.79
N LEU A 409 2.42 -28.67 -2.79
CA LEU A 409 1.81 -27.54 -3.49
C LEU A 409 0.35 -27.25 -3.07
N SER A 410 -0.07 -27.62 -1.86
CA SER A 410 -1.38 -27.23 -1.32
C SER A 410 -1.51 -25.73 -1.08
N TRP A 411 -0.40 -25.02 -0.87
CA TRP A 411 -0.34 -23.57 -0.73
C TRP A 411 1.04 -23.00 -1.10
N VAL A 412 1.06 -21.70 -1.41
CA VAL A 412 2.27 -20.89 -1.60
C VAL A 412 2.06 -19.50 -1.01
N VAL A 413 3.12 -18.93 -0.42
CA VAL A 413 3.16 -17.56 0.08
C VAL A 413 4.14 -16.73 -0.75
N PHE A 414 3.65 -15.65 -1.33
CA PHE A 414 4.44 -14.65 -2.01
C PHE A 414 4.50 -13.35 -1.20
N HIS A 415 5.62 -12.63 -1.32
CA HIS A 415 5.72 -11.22 -0.97
C HIS A 415 6.06 -10.44 -2.24
N TYR A 416 5.48 -9.26 -2.39
CA TYR A 416 5.78 -8.39 -3.52
C TYR A 416 5.93 -6.92 -3.10
N ALA A 417 6.79 -6.22 -3.83
CA ALA A 417 6.94 -4.77 -3.77
C ALA A 417 6.86 -4.21 -5.18
N GLY A 418 6.11 -3.13 -5.38
CA GLY A 418 5.88 -2.55 -6.69
C GLY A 418 5.98 -1.03 -6.72
N ALA A 419 6.14 -0.50 -7.93
CA ALA A 419 6.10 0.92 -8.18
C ALA A 419 5.58 1.23 -9.59
N ALA A 420 4.59 2.12 -9.64
CA ALA A 420 4.10 2.74 -10.85
C ALA A 420 4.82 4.09 -11.03
N ALA A 421 5.99 4.04 -11.65
CA ALA A 421 6.96 5.15 -11.62
C ALA A 421 6.39 6.48 -12.13
N ALA A 422 5.62 6.44 -13.21
CA ALA A 422 5.07 7.61 -13.90
C ALA A 422 3.95 8.32 -13.11
N VAL A 423 3.35 7.67 -12.11
CA VAL A 423 2.36 8.27 -11.19
C VAL A 423 2.92 8.46 -9.79
N GLY A 424 4.17 8.08 -9.55
CA GLY A 424 4.85 8.26 -8.26
C GLY A 424 4.31 7.35 -7.15
N GLN A 425 3.59 6.29 -7.49
CA GLN A 425 3.00 5.36 -6.53
C GLN A 425 3.92 4.19 -6.23
N ARG A 426 3.89 3.73 -4.98
CA ARG A 426 4.63 2.59 -4.45
C ARG A 426 3.67 1.73 -3.64
N TYR A 427 3.90 0.43 -3.62
CA TYR A 427 3.09 -0.50 -2.86
C TYR A 427 3.92 -1.72 -2.44
N ILE A 428 3.48 -2.36 -1.36
CA ILE A 428 3.97 -3.65 -0.88
C ILE A 428 2.77 -4.53 -0.58
N GLY A 429 2.97 -5.85 -0.53
CA GLY A 429 1.92 -6.79 -0.20
C GLY A 429 2.45 -8.22 -0.11
N GLY A 430 1.54 -9.14 0.17
CA GLY A 430 1.83 -10.56 0.15
C GLY A 430 0.56 -11.34 -0.15
N LEU A 431 0.71 -12.52 -0.72
CA LEU A 431 -0.40 -13.38 -1.13
C LEU A 431 -0.24 -14.76 -0.53
N LEU A 432 -1.33 -15.31 -0.01
CA LEU A 432 -1.50 -16.74 0.18
C LEU A 432 -2.29 -17.24 -1.01
N CYS A 433 -1.70 -18.15 -1.77
CA CYS A 433 -2.40 -18.78 -2.88
C CYS A 433 -2.58 -20.27 -2.63
N THR A 434 -3.72 -20.78 -3.07
CA THR A 434 -4.09 -22.20 -3.01
C THR A 434 -4.67 -22.63 -4.37
N PRO A 435 -4.73 -23.93 -4.67
CA PRO A 435 -5.29 -24.39 -5.94
C PRO A 435 -6.75 -23.98 -6.18
N ASP A 436 -7.55 -23.84 -5.13
CA ASP A 436 -8.98 -23.53 -5.22
C ASP A 436 -9.37 -22.15 -4.66
N GLY A 437 -8.41 -21.40 -4.10
CA GLY A 437 -8.63 -20.06 -3.55
C GLY A 437 -9.30 -20.08 -2.18
N ARG A 438 -9.42 -21.24 -1.54
CA ARG A 438 -9.86 -21.35 -0.15
C ARG A 438 -8.69 -21.25 0.80
N LEU A 439 -8.93 -20.73 2.00
CA LEU A 439 -7.95 -20.78 3.08
C LEU A 439 -7.63 -22.25 3.45
N PRO A 440 -6.36 -22.58 3.69
CA PRO A 440 -5.98 -23.91 4.17
C PRO A 440 -6.63 -24.28 5.52
N PRO A 441 -6.71 -25.58 5.85
CA PRO A 441 -7.19 -26.03 7.14
C PRO A 441 -6.38 -25.47 8.31
N SER A 442 -6.99 -25.32 9.49
CA SER A 442 -6.37 -24.69 10.67
C SER A 442 -5.01 -25.27 11.08
N LYS A 443 -4.79 -26.57 10.84
CA LYS A 443 -3.50 -27.25 11.14
C LYS A 443 -2.31 -26.67 10.36
N ASP A 444 -2.54 -26.11 9.18
CA ASP A 444 -1.48 -25.58 8.30
C ASP A 444 -1.30 -24.06 8.51
N LEU A 445 -2.30 -23.40 9.10
CA LEU A 445 -2.32 -21.95 9.24
C LEU A 445 -1.21 -21.41 10.13
N ASP A 446 -0.84 -22.09 11.22
CA ASP A 446 0.22 -21.60 12.13
C ASP A 446 1.57 -21.48 11.43
N ASP A 447 1.91 -22.45 10.59
CA ASP A 447 3.13 -22.41 9.77
C ASP A 447 3.06 -21.33 8.68
N ILE A 448 1.91 -21.18 8.03
CA ILE A 448 1.68 -20.12 7.04
C ILE A 448 1.82 -18.74 7.69
N TRP A 449 1.26 -18.54 8.88
CA TRP A 449 1.38 -17.29 9.63
C TRP A 449 2.81 -17.00 10.06
N ARG A 450 3.58 -18.02 10.46
CA ARG A 450 5.01 -17.88 10.71
C ARG A 450 5.76 -17.42 9.45
N ILE A 451 5.38 -17.91 8.27
CA ILE A 451 5.97 -17.50 6.98
C ILE A 451 5.58 -16.05 6.62
N PHE A 452 4.32 -15.64 6.79
CA PHE A 452 3.95 -14.23 6.57
C PHE A 452 4.70 -13.28 7.50
N ARG A 453 4.87 -13.66 8.78
CA ARG A 453 5.61 -12.84 9.75
C ARG A 453 7.09 -12.68 9.40
N SER A 454 7.71 -13.64 8.70
CA SER A 454 9.08 -13.46 8.21
C SER A 454 9.17 -12.48 7.04
N ALA A 455 8.05 -12.21 6.37
CA ALA A 455 7.88 -11.11 5.42
C ALA A 455 7.33 -9.83 6.06
N GLU A 456 7.26 -9.77 7.39
CA GLU A 456 6.74 -8.65 8.17
C GLU A 456 5.26 -8.30 7.89
N ILE A 457 4.46 -9.33 7.57
CA ILE A 457 3.00 -9.25 7.40
C ILE A 457 2.36 -10.06 8.52
N GLU A 458 1.42 -9.46 9.24
CA GLU A 458 0.66 -10.17 10.26
C GLU A 458 -0.67 -10.72 9.72
N PRO A 459 -1.18 -11.84 10.27
CA PRO A 459 -2.38 -12.49 9.75
C PRO A 459 -3.64 -11.59 9.70
N TRP A 460 -3.78 -10.64 10.62
CA TRP A 460 -4.93 -9.73 10.66
C TRP A 460 -4.82 -8.57 9.66
N GLU A 461 -3.69 -8.42 8.97
CA GLU A 461 -3.55 -7.51 7.83
C GLU A 461 -4.09 -8.12 6.53
N LEU A 462 -4.44 -9.41 6.54
CA LEU A 462 -4.84 -10.14 5.34
C LEU A 462 -6.33 -10.00 5.07
N PHE A 463 -6.65 -9.62 3.83
CA PHE A 463 -8.00 -9.63 3.27
C PHE A 463 -8.25 -11.00 2.64
N VAL A 464 -9.31 -11.69 3.10
CA VAL A 464 -9.75 -12.94 2.47
C VAL A 464 -10.42 -12.59 1.14
N VAL A 465 -9.95 -13.22 0.07
CA VAL A 465 -10.49 -13.00 -1.28
C VAL A 465 -11.80 -13.74 -1.43
N ASP A 466 -12.83 -13.04 -1.90
CA ASP A 466 -14.09 -13.67 -2.29
C ASP A 466 -13.90 -14.41 -3.62
N ASN A 467 -13.78 -15.74 -3.52
CA ASN A 467 -13.70 -16.64 -4.67
C ASN A 467 -15.02 -17.39 -4.92
N ASP A 468 -16.15 -16.90 -4.40
CA ASP A 468 -17.46 -17.52 -4.63
C ASP A 468 -17.92 -17.31 -6.08
N GLU A 469 -17.80 -18.37 -6.87
CA GLU A 469 -18.23 -18.45 -8.28
C GLU A 469 -19.76 -18.43 -8.43
N THR A 470 -20.51 -18.58 -7.32
CA THR A 470 -21.98 -18.50 -7.30
C THR A 470 -22.50 -17.13 -6.86
N SER A 471 -21.62 -16.21 -6.47
CA SER A 471 -21.99 -14.83 -6.13
C SER A 471 -22.67 -14.13 -7.32
N SER A 472 -23.58 -13.20 -7.04
CA SER A 472 -24.25 -12.40 -8.10
C SER A 472 -23.25 -11.72 -9.04
N GLY A 473 -22.17 -11.18 -8.47
CA GLY A 473 -21.07 -10.60 -9.23
C GLY A 473 -20.38 -11.61 -10.15
N ALA A 474 -20.15 -12.85 -9.72
CA ALA A 474 -19.47 -13.87 -10.52
C ALA A 474 -20.36 -14.32 -11.67
N LEU A 475 -21.64 -14.58 -11.38
CA LEU A 475 -22.62 -14.97 -12.38
C LEU A 475 -22.78 -13.88 -13.45
N SER A 476 -22.81 -12.60 -13.04
CA SER A 476 -22.93 -11.48 -13.97
C SER A 476 -21.70 -11.25 -14.85
N ALA A 477 -20.49 -11.52 -14.34
CA ALA A 477 -19.25 -11.36 -15.09
C ALA A 477 -19.01 -12.49 -16.10
N GLY A 478 -19.68 -13.64 -15.92
CA GLY A 478 -19.42 -14.84 -16.71
C GLY A 478 -18.09 -15.52 -16.35
N PRO A 479 -17.66 -16.53 -17.13
CA PRO A 479 -16.44 -17.28 -16.84
C PRO A 479 -15.17 -16.41 -16.98
N PRO A 480 -14.13 -16.63 -16.16
CA PRO A 480 -12.88 -15.89 -16.27
C PRO A 480 -12.14 -16.17 -17.58
N PRO A 481 -11.52 -15.15 -18.21
CA PRO A 481 -10.71 -15.31 -19.42
C PRO A 481 -9.33 -15.90 -19.10
N LEU A 482 -9.30 -17.21 -18.85
CA LEU A 482 -8.11 -17.98 -18.46
C LEU A 482 -7.28 -18.50 -19.65
N ASP A 483 -7.59 -18.05 -20.86
CA ASP A 483 -6.69 -18.25 -21.99
C ASP A 483 -5.31 -17.66 -21.64
N TYR A 484 -4.23 -18.19 -22.21
CA TYR A 484 -2.92 -17.58 -22.04
C TYR A 484 -2.15 -17.60 -23.35
N TYR A 485 -1.29 -16.60 -23.53
CA TYR A 485 -0.64 -16.37 -24.80
C TYR A 485 0.44 -17.43 -25.05
N ARG A 486 0.05 -18.57 -25.62
CA ARG A 486 0.98 -19.42 -26.33
C ARG A 486 1.18 -18.80 -27.70
N LYS A 487 2.39 -18.32 -28.00
CA LYS A 487 2.81 -18.23 -29.40
C LYS A 487 2.73 -19.65 -29.93
N THR A 488 1.62 -20.00 -30.55
CA THR A 488 1.58 -21.11 -31.50
C THR A 488 2.71 -20.78 -32.46
N ALA A 489 3.77 -21.60 -32.44
CA ALA A 489 4.55 -21.79 -33.65
C ALA A 489 3.52 -22.32 -34.65
N ALA A 490 2.88 -21.41 -35.38
CA ALA A 490 2.00 -21.77 -36.46
C ALA A 490 2.87 -22.56 -37.41
N VAL A 491 2.61 -23.86 -37.40
CA VAL A 491 2.80 -24.78 -38.50
C VAL A 491 2.37 -24.03 -39.75
N VAL A 492 3.35 -23.49 -40.48
CA VAL A 492 3.18 -23.22 -41.90
C VAL A 492 3.25 -24.61 -42.53
N GLY A 493 2.07 -25.21 -42.67
CA GLY A 493 1.84 -26.29 -43.62
C GLY A 493 1.48 -25.68 -44.97
#